data_AF-A0A2P5K5R3-F1
#
_entry.id   AF-A0A2P5K5R3-F1
#
_cell.length_a   1.000
_cell.length_b   1.000
_cell.length_c   1.000
_cell.angle_alpha   90.00
_cell.angle_beta   90.00
_cell.angle_gamma   90.00
#
_symmetry.space_group_name_H-M   'P 1'
#
loop_
_entity.id
_entity.type
_entity.pdbx_description
1 polymer ?
#
loop_
_entity_poly.entity_id
_entity_poly.type
_entity_poly.pdbx_seq_one_letter_code
_entity_poly.pdbx_strand_id
1 'polypeptide(L)'
;MCYTKNLWKQNPFPDINIGEGTRFVWNVPEAHITRLHDNRFYVAIVHDGNTSAKRTGDRYWHTIDITRIQAILGEDYAFYTGIVEED
;
A
#
# COMPACT_ATOMS: atom_id res chain seq x y z
N MET A 1 -0.18 2.28 -6.84
CA MET A 1 -1.15 2.16 -7.96
C MET A 1 -0.69 3.10 -9.06
N CYS A 2 -0.64 2.64 -10.31
CA CYS A 2 -0.28 3.48 -11.45
C CYS A 2 -1.49 3.58 -12.38
N TYR A 3 -1.82 4.80 -12.81
CA TYR A 3 -2.96 5.07 -13.68
C TYR A 3 -2.62 6.19 -14.65
N THR A 4 -3.34 6.25 -15.78
CA THR A 4 -3.13 7.33 -16.74
C THR A 4 -3.77 8.62 -16.24
N LYS A 5 -3.19 9.76 -16.61
CA LYS A 5 -3.76 11.08 -16.31
C LYS A 5 -5.18 11.23 -16.88
N ASN A 6 -5.47 10.60 -18.01
CA ASN A 6 -6.80 10.62 -18.62
C ASN A 6 -7.84 9.91 -17.75
N LEU A 7 -7.51 8.74 -17.20
CA LEU A 7 -8.39 8.01 -16.28
C LEU A 7 -8.75 8.87 -15.07
N TRP A 8 -7.75 9.51 -14.46
CA TRP A 8 -7.97 10.40 -13.32
C TRP A 8 -8.81 11.63 -13.66
N LYS A 9 -8.65 12.24 -14.83
CA LYS A 9 -9.50 13.37 -15.25
C LYS A 9 -10.97 12.99 -15.39
N GLN A 10 -11.27 11.75 -15.79
CA GLN A 10 -12.64 11.26 -15.96
C GLN A 10 -13.25 10.72 -14.66
N ASN A 11 -12.41 10.25 -13.73
CA ASN A 11 -12.82 9.72 -12.44
C ASN A 11 -11.79 10.15 -11.37
N PRO A 12 -11.83 11.41 -10.89
CA PRO A 12 -10.89 11.88 -9.87
C PRO A 12 -11.17 11.23 -8.52
N PHE A 13 -10.22 11.35 -7.60
CA PHE A 13 -10.47 10.96 -6.20
C PHE A 13 -11.58 11.82 -5.60
N PRO A 14 -12.53 11.23 -4.86
CA PRO A 14 -13.51 12.00 -4.12
C PRO A 14 -12.83 12.74 -2.96
N ASP A 15 -13.31 13.95 -2.66
CA ASP A 15 -12.86 14.75 -1.52
C ASP A 15 -13.43 14.19 -0.20
N ILE A 16 -12.80 13.12 0.31
CA ILE A 16 -13.16 12.43 1.56
C ILE A 16 -11.91 11.94 2.29
N ASN A 17 -11.96 11.90 3.62
CA ASN A 17 -10.79 11.54 4.43
C ASN A 17 -10.45 10.05 4.47
N ILE A 18 -11.40 9.16 4.16
CA ILE A 18 -11.23 7.71 4.29
C ILE A 18 -11.85 7.00 3.10
N GLY A 19 -11.06 6.13 2.47
CA GLY A 19 -11.51 5.25 1.38
C GLY A 19 -11.53 5.90 0.00
N GLU A 20 -10.91 7.07 -0.18
CA GLU A 20 -10.74 7.73 -1.48
C GLU A 20 -10.15 6.77 -2.53
N GLY A 21 -9.10 6.03 -2.17
CA GLY A 21 -8.41 5.09 -3.04
C GLY A 21 -9.28 3.89 -3.43
N THR A 22 -10.02 3.35 -2.45
CA THR A 22 -10.97 2.26 -2.69
C THR A 22 -12.07 2.70 -3.65
N ARG A 23 -12.67 3.87 -3.44
CA ARG A 23 -13.72 4.40 -4.32
C ARG A 23 -13.20 4.71 -5.71
N PHE A 24 -12.00 5.27 -5.82
CA PHE A 24 -11.37 5.50 -7.11
C PHE A 24 -11.24 4.20 -7.91
N VAL A 25 -10.71 3.13 -7.30
CA VAL A 25 -10.54 1.83 -7.96
C VAL A 25 -11.88 1.20 -8.30
N TRP A 26 -12.86 1.21 -7.39
CA TRP A 26 -14.17 0.58 -7.60
C TRP A 26 -15.04 1.30 -8.65
N ASN A 27 -14.76 2.56 -8.94
CA ASN A 27 -15.42 3.30 -10.01
C ASN A 27 -14.81 3.04 -11.40
N VAL A 28 -13.74 2.25 -11.50
CA VAL A 28 -13.11 1.89 -12.78
C VAL A 28 -13.64 0.52 -13.25
N PRO A 29 -14.07 0.37 -14.51
CA PRO A 29 -14.45 -0.94 -15.04
C PRO A 29 -13.32 -1.96 -14.88
N GLU A 30 -13.65 -3.18 -14.42
CA GLU A 30 -12.65 -4.23 -14.17
C GLU A 30 -11.78 -4.53 -15.41
N ALA A 31 -12.37 -4.47 -16.61
CA ALA A 31 -11.66 -4.65 -17.88
C ALA A 31 -10.50 -3.65 -18.10
N HIS A 32 -10.46 -2.54 -17.36
CA HIS A 32 -9.42 -1.51 -17.42
C HIS A 32 -8.39 -1.64 -16.28
N ILE A 33 -8.51 -2.66 -15.42
CA ILE A 33 -7.63 -2.88 -14.27
C ILE A 33 -6.73 -4.07 -14.56
N THR A 34 -5.42 -3.84 -14.58
CA THR A 34 -4.43 -4.92 -14.66
C THR A 34 -3.92 -5.26 -13.26
N ARG A 35 -4.17 -6.48 -12.80
CA ARG A 35 -3.60 -6.99 -11.55
C ARG A 35 -2.14 -7.38 -11.77
N LEU A 36 -1.24 -6.81 -10.98
CA LEU A 36 0.14 -7.29 -10.89
C LEU A 36 0.20 -8.47 -9.93
N HIS A 37 0.55 -9.65 -10.44
CA HIS A 37 0.69 -10.86 -9.64
C HIS A 37 1.99 -10.89 -8.84
N ASP A 38 3.07 -10.33 -9.40
CA ASP A 38 4.30 -10.11 -8.67
C ASP A 38 4.12 -8.89 -7.77
N ASN A 39 4.30 -9.07 -6.46
CA ASN A 39 4.19 -8.01 -5.46
C ASN A 39 5.54 -7.71 -4.78
N ARG A 40 6.65 -8.23 -5.30
CA ARG A 40 8.01 -8.09 -4.72
C ARG A 40 8.67 -6.76 -5.09
N PHE A 41 7.90 -5.69 -5.13
CA PHE A 41 8.38 -4.35 -5.54
C PHE A 41 7.95 -3.23 -4.59
N TYR A 42 7.17 -3.53 -3.55
CA TYR A 42 6.64 -2.54 -2.63
C TYR A 42 6.48 -3.12 -1.22
N VAL A 43 6.85 -2.33 -0.21
CA VAL A 43 6.65 -2.60 1.22
C VAL A 43 5.85 -1.43 1.81
N ALA A 44 4.82 -1.73 2.59
CA ALA A 44 4.09 -0.73 3.37
C ALA A 44 4.40 -0.92 4.86
N ILE A 45 4.54 0.18 5.58
CA ILE A 45 4.80 0.20 7.02
C ILE A 45 3.49 0.50 7.76
N VAL A 46 3.23 -0.25 8.82
CA VAL A 46 2.15 0.02 9.77
C VAL A 46 2.78 0.68 10.99
N HIS A 47 2.24 1.81 11.41
CA HIS A 47 2.67 2.58 12.58
C HIS A 47 1.45 3.02 13.39
N ASP A 48 1.65 3.49 14.62
CA ASP A 48 0.56 3.82 15.56
C ASP A 48 -0.31 5.00 15.11
N GLY A 49 0.26 5.91 14.33
CA GLY A 49 -0.46 7.03 13.71
C GLY A 49 -1.40 6.66 12.54
N ASN A 50 -1.50 5.39 12.14
CA ASN A 50 -2.40 4.99 11.06
C ASN A 50 -3.88 5.22 11.43
N THR A 51 -4.63 5.94 10.60
CA THR A 51 -6.08 6.21 10.77
C THR A 51 -6.93 4.95 10.97
N SER A 52 -6.43 3.80 10.50
CA SER A 52 -7.04 2.48 10.70
C SER A 52 -5.99 1.50 11.18
N ALA A 53 -6.08 1.15 12.47
CA ALA A 53 -5.25 0.13 13.08
C ALA A 53 -5.36 -1.21 12.33
N LYS A 54 -4.21 -1.83 12.04
CA LYS A 54 -4.16 -3.11 11.35
C LYS A 54 -4.13 -4.24 12.37
N ARG A 55 -5.17 -5.09 12.34
CA ARG A 55 -5.23 -6.30 13.16
C ARG A 55 -4.46 -7.41 12.45
N THR A 56 -3.22 -7.64 12.88
CA THR A 56 -2.29 -8.58 12.21
C THR A 56 -2.48 -10.05 12.63
N GLY A 57 -3.44 -10.35 13.50
CA GLY A 57 -3.74 -11.71 13.97
C GLY A 57 -4.80 -12.47 13.16
N ASP A 58 -5.37 -11.87 12.12
CA ASP A 58 -6.38 -12.53 11.28
C ASP A 58 -5.75 -13.43 10.20
N ARG A 59 -6.58 -14.26 9.54
CA ARG A 59 -6.15 -15.25 8.55
C ARG A 59 -5.46 -14.70 7.29
N TYR A 60 -5.58 -13.39 7.03
CA TYR A 60 -4.99 -12.73 5.87
C TYR A 60 -3.59 -12.18 6.14
N TRP A 61 -3.12 -12.26 7.39
CA TRP A 61 -1.76 -11.91 7.77
C TRP A 61 -0.91 -13.16 7.91
N HIS A 62 0.29 -13.09 7.36
CA HIS A 62 1.24 -14.18 7.39
C HIS A 62 2.61 -13.62 7.79
N THR A 63 3.28 -14.31 8.70
CA THR A 63 4.70 -14.07 8.96
C THR A 63 5.49 -14.41 7.70
N ILE A 64 6.40 -13.52 7.31
CA ILE A 64 7.31 -13.70 6.19
C ILE A 64 8.74 -13.51 6.66
N ASP A 65 9.68 -14.07 5.92
CA ASP A 65 11.10 -13.88 6.18
C ASP A 65 11.52 -12.42 5.93
N ILE A 66 12.22 -11.83 6.91
CA ILE A 66 12.70 -10.45 6.83
C ILE A 66 13.65 -10.22 5.66
N THR A 67 14.37 -11.25 5.21
CA THR A 67 15.24 -11.19 4.03
C THR A 67 14.48 -10.82 2.76
N ARG A 68 13.19 -11.17 2.67
CA ARG A 68 12.32 -10.75 1.57
C ARG A 68 12.08 -9.24 1.58
N ILE A 69 11.96 -8.64 2.76
CA ILE A 69 11.78 -7.20 2.92
C ILE A 69 13.10 -6.47 2.62
N GLN A 70 14.22 -7.00 3.13
CA GLN A 70 15.56 -6.49 2.81
C GLN A 70 15.83 -6.47 1.30
N ALA A 71 15.44 -7.53 0.58
CA ALA A 71 15.62 -7.60 -0.87
C ALA A 71 14.81 -6.54 -1.64
N ILE A 72 13.64 -6.12 -1.13
CA ILE A 72 12.82 -5.07 -1.76
C ILE A 72 13.35 -3.69 -1.42
N LEU A 73 13.74 -3.45 -0.16
CA LEU A 73 14.21 -2.14 0.30
C LEU A 73 15.66 -1.84 -0.11
N GLY A 74 16.50 -2.87 -0.29
CA GLY A 74 17.90 -2.70 -0.65
C GLY A 74 18.66 -1.84 0.38
N GLU A 75 19.37 -0.82 -0.10
CA GLU A 75 20.17 0.09 0.72
C GLU A 75 19.31 0.89 1.72
N ASP A 76 18.04 1.16 1.39
CA ASP A 76 17.11 1.89 2.25
C ASP A 76 16.70 1.09 3.50
N TYR A 77 16.98 -0.21 3.54
CA TYR A 77 16.63 -1.06 4.69
C TYR A 77 17.16 -0.48 6.00
N ALA A 78 18.41 -0.01 6.01
CA ALA A 78 19.05 0.55 7.20
C ALA A 78 18.29 1.79 7.71
N PHE A 79 17.83 2.65 6.80
CA PHE A 79 17.03 3.83 7.13
C PHE A 79 15.73 3.43 7.84
N TYR A 80 14.95 2.53 7.24
CA TYR A 80 13.64 2.15 7.78
C TYR A 80 13.72 1.35 9.08
N THR A 81 14.78 0.56 9.31
CA THR A 81 14.99 -0.10 10.60
C THR A 81 15.51 0.82 11.70
N GLY A 82 16.05 1.98 11.32
CA GLY A 82 16.55 2.99 12.26
C GLY A 82 15.48 3.99 12.71
N ILE A 83 14.25 3.92 12.18
CA ILE A 83 13.13 4.74 12.63
C ILE A 83 12.74 4.25 14.03
N VAL A 84 13.13 5.01 15.05
CA VAL A 84 12.64 4.87 16.41
C VAL A 84 11.34 5.66 16.50
N GLU A 85 10.25 5.04 16.95
CA GLU A 85 9.03 5.79 17.29
C GLU A 85 9.37 6.69 18.49
N GLU A 86 9.37 8.02 18.29
CA GLU A 86 9.41 8.97 19.42
C GLU A 86 8.04 8.92 20.12
N ASP A 87 8.06 8.59 21.42
CA ASP A 87 6.89 8.49 22.32
C ASP A 87 6.10 9.81 22.46
#